data_AF-A0AAW0KUH4-F1
#
_entry.id   AF-A0AAW0KUH4-F1
#
_cell.length_a   1.000
_cell.length_b   1.000
_cell.length_c   1.000
_cell.angle_alpha   90.00
_cell.angle_beta   90.00
_cell.angle_gamma   90.00
#
_symmetry.space_group_name_H-M   'P 1'
#
loop_
_entity.id
_entity.type
_entity.pdbx_description
1 polymer ?
#
loop_
_entity_poly.entity_id
_entity_poly.type
_entity_poly.pdbx_seq_one_letter_code
_entity_poly.pdbx_strand_id
1 'polypeptide(L)' 'MEPEIQERIQKTVRKILEESDMEKMTEHKIRKQASDELDLDLSVPPYKAFVRQVVQSFLEQQQEEEQEEEERCFTHIYI' A
#
# COMPACT_ATOMS: atom_id res chain seq x y z
N MET A 1 -1.11 6.01 18.75
CA MET A 1 -0.01 6.42 17.85
C MET A 1 -0.27 7.86 17.47
N GLU A 2 0.74 8.71 17.40
CA GLU A 2 0.54 10.12 17.04
C GLU A 2 0.11 10.26 15.57
N PRO A 3 -0.82 11.16 15.25
CA PRO A 3 -1.36 11.30 13.90
C PRO A 3 -0.28 11.71 12.88
N GLU A 4 0.68 12.53 13.30
CA GLU A 4 1.82 12.93 12.46
C GLU A 4 2.69 11.72 12.06
N ILE A 5 2.93 10.80 13.00
CA ILE A 5 3.68 9.57 12.74
C ILE A 5 2.89 8.65 11.82
N GLN A 6 1.57 8.54 12.01
CA GLN A 6 0.71 7.75 11.12
C GLN A 6 0.75 8.27 9.69
N GLU A 7 0.63 9.58 9.49
CA GLU A 7 0.66 10.20 8.16
C GLU A 7 2.01 9.98 7.47
N ARG A 8 3.12 10.13 8.22
CA ARG A 8 4.47 9.87 7.69
C ARG A 8 4.62 8.41 7.24
N ILE A 9 4.22 7.46 8.07
CA ILE A 9 4.27 6.03 7.72
C ILE A 9 3.42 5.74 6.49
N GLN A 10 2.19 6.26 6.45
CA GLN A 10 1.29 6.04 5.33
C GLN A 10 1.87 6.57 4.01
N LYS A 11 2.39 7.80 4.01
CA LYS A 11 3.00 8.41 2.81
C LYS A 11 4.20 7.62 2.32
N THR A 12 5.11 7.25 3.22
CA THR A 12 6.30 6.47 2.87
C THR A 12 5.92 5.09 2.35
N VAL A 13 4.99 4.39 3.00
CA VAL A 13 4.53 3.06 2.56
C VAL A 13 3.85 3.14 1.19
N ARG A 14 2.97 4.12 0.95
CA ARG A 14 2.34 4.32 -0.37
C ARG A 14 3.37 4.62 -1.46
N LYS A 15 4.31 5.52 -1.19
CA LYS A 15 5.39 5.84 -2.13
C LYS A 15 6.21 4.61 -2.50
N ILE A 16 6.59 3.79 -1.51
CA ILE A 16 7.30 2.53 -1.76
C ILE A 16 6.42 1.61 -2.62
N LEU A 17 5.14 1.44 -2.28
CA LEU A 17 4.21 0.61 -3.03
C LEU A 17 4.04 1.07 -4.50
N GLU A 18 4.03 2.37 -4.76
CA GLU A 18 3.94 2.96 -6.11
C GLU A 18 5.24 2.82 -6.91
N GLU A 19 6.40 2.98 -6.25
CA GLU A 19 7.71 2.88 -6.90
C GLU A 19 8.18 1.43 -7.10
N SER A 20 7.58 0.48 -6.38
CA SER A 20 7.99 -0.92 -6.39
C SER A 20 7.00 -1.84 -7.09
N ASP A 21 7.54 -2.88 -7.72
CA ASP A 21 6.76 -3.90 -8.40
C ASP A 21 5.94 -4.70 -7.38
N MET A 22 4.62 -4.49 -7.41
CA MET A 22 3.62 -5.10 -6.53
C MET A 22 3.72 -6.63 -6.48
N GLU A 23 4.05 -7.29 -7.59
CA GLU A 23 4.14 -8.76 -7.64
C GLU A 23 5.35 -9.30 -6.88
N LYS A 24 6.39 -8.48 -6.67
CA LYS A 24 7.69 -8.91 -6.10
C LYS A 24 7.92 -8.42 -4.67
N MET A 25 7.10 -7.48 -4.21
CA MET A 25 7.15 -6.94 -2.86
C MET A 25 6.25 -7.72 -1.90
N THR A 26 6.73 -7.86 -0.66
CA THR A 26 5.96 -8.45 0.43
C THR A 26 5.83 -7.45 1.56
N GLU A 27 4.79 -7.59 2.39
CA GLU A 27 4.56 -6.76 3.59
C GLU A 27 5.85 -6.61 4.43
N HIS A 28 6.65 -7.69 4.53
CA HIS A 28 7.91 -7.67 5.26
C HIS A 28 8.97 -6.73 4.62
N LYS A 29 9.14 -6.78 3.30
CA LYS A 29 10.09 -5.90 2.59
C LYS A 29 9.66 -4.44 2.68
N ILE A 30 8.37 -4.18 2.48
CA ILE A 30 7.78 -2.84 2.57
C ILE A 30 8.00 -2.26 3.97
N ARG A 31 7.70 -3.04 5.02
CA ARG A 31 7.94 -2.62 6.40
C ARG A 31 9.42 -2.33 6.65
N LYS A 32 10.33 -3.15 6.12
CA LYS A 32 11.77 -2.97 6.29
C LYS A 32 12.24 -1.67 5.62
N GLN A 33 11.88 -1.45 4.36
CA GLN A 33 12.26 -0.23 3.63
C GLN A 33 11.66 1.03 4.26
N ALA A 34 10.38 1.00 4.66
CA ALA A 34 9.76 2.13 5.33
C ALA A 34 10.41 2.42 6.70
N SER A 35 10.91 1.38 7.38
CA SER A 35 11.66 1.52 8.62
C SER A 35 13.01 2.20 8.40
N ASP A 36 13.72 1.78 7.34
CA ASP A 36 14.99 2.35 6.91
C ASP A 36 14.84 3.82 6.44
N GLU A 37 13.74 4.17 5.74
CA GLU A 37 13.51 5.54 5.22
C GLU A 37 13.02 6.52 6.31
N LEU A 38 12.32 6.03 7.34
CA LEU A 38 11.81 6.85 8.43
C LEU A 38 12.72 6.91 9.65
N ASP A 39 13.82 6.14 9.66
CA ASP A 39 14.66 5.87 10.83
C ASP A 39 13.82 5.49 12.07
N LEU A 40 12.76 4.69 11.84
CA LEU A 40 11.78 4.31 12.86
C LEU A 40 11.56 2.79 12.83
N ASP A 41 11.62 2.11 13.98
CA ASP A 41 11.33 0.68 14.04
C ASP A 41 9.84 0.39 13.85
N LEU A 42 9.47 0.00 12.63
CA LEU A 42 8.10 -0.39 12.28
C LEU A 42 7.76 -1.83 12.67
N SER A 43 8.70 -2.56 13.29
CA SER A 43 8.51 -3.96 13.70
C SER A 43 7.65 -4.09 14.97
N VAL A 44 7.44 -3.01 15.72
CA VAL A 44 6.60 -3.06 16.91
C VAL A 44 5.11 -3.27 16.54
N PRO A 45 4.32 -3.94 17.40
CA PRO A 45 2.95 -4.33 17.11
C PRO A 45 2.03 -3.22 16.55
N PRO A 46 2.01 -1.97 17.08
CA PRO A 46 1.10 -0.96 16.59
C PRO A 46 1.45 -0.47 15.16
N TYR A 47 2.74 -0.34 14.83
CA TYR A 47 3.16 0.05 13.47
C TYR A 47 2.97 -1.11 12.50
N LYS A 48 3.24 -2.34 12.92
CA LYS A 48 3.02 -3.53 12.09
C LYS A 48 1.56 -3.65 11.64
N ALA A 49 0.61 -3.49 12.56
CA ALA A 49 -0.81 -3.52 12.25
C ALA A 49 -1.20 -2.41 11.26
N PHE A 50 -0.67 -1.20 11.47
CA PHE A 50 -0.96 -0.06 10.62
C PHE A 50 -0.39 -0.23 9.20
N VAL A 51 0.87 -0.64 9.06
CA VAL A 51 1.49 -0.90 7.74
C VAL A 51 0.69 -1.96 6.98
N ARG A 52 0.27 -3.04 7.66
CA ARG A 52 -0.56 -4.08 7.05
C ARG A 52 -1.89 -3.52 6.53
N GLN A 53 -2.54 -2.66 7.32
CA GLN A 53 -3.79 -2.00 6.90
C GLN A 53 -3.57 -1.12 5.67
N VAL A 54 -2.51 -0.31 5.63
CA VAL A 54 -2.20 0.56 4.49
C VAL A 54 -1.94 -0.26 3.23
N VAL A 55 -1.16 -1.33 3.32
CA VAL A 55 -0.89 -2.24 2.19
C VAL A 55 -2.19 -2.89 1.71
N GLN A 56 -3.01 -3.41 2.62
CA GLN A 56 -4.28 -4.05 2.26
C GLN A 56 -5.22 -3.08 1.53
N SER A 57 -5.42 -1.88 2.08
CA SER A 57 -6.26 -0.86 1.44
C SER A 57 -5.72 -0.42 0.08
N PHE A 58 -4.41 -0.42 -0.12
CA PHE A 58 -3.82 -0.12 -1.43
C PHE A 58 -4.07 -1.22 -2.47
N LEU A 59 -4.02 -2.48 -2.05
CA LEU A 59 -4.34 -3.62 -2.91
C LEU A 59 -5.83 -3.66 -3.27
N GLU A 60 -6.70 -3.37 -2.32
CA GLU A 60 -8.15 -3.26 -2.55
C GLU A 60 -8.45 -2.15 -3.56
N GLN A 61 -7.83 -0.98 -3.40
CA GLN A 61 -7.98 0.14 -4.35
C GLN A 61 -7.56 -0.23 -5.78
N GLN A 62 -6.42 -0.90 -5.94
CA GLN A 62 -5.98 -1.35 -7.28
C GLN A 62 -6.91 -2.40 -7.89
N GLN A 63 -7.44 -3.33 -7.09
CA GLN A 63 -8.39 -4.33 -7.59
C GLN A 63 -9.72 -3.73 -8.00
N GLU A 64 -10.20 -2.71 -7.28
CA GLU A 64 -11.40 -1.96 -7.66
C GLU A 64 -11.18 -1.20 -8.98
N GLU A 65 -10.03 -0.56 -9.16
CA GLU A 65 -9.66 0.12 -10.40
C GLU A 65 -9.56 -0.85 -11.60
N GLU A 66 -8.93 -2.01 -11.42
CA GLU A 66 -8.82 -3.05 -12.46
C GLU A 66 -10.19 -3.63 -12.84
N GLN A 67 -11.06 -3.88 -11.85
CA GLN A 67 -12.43 -4.39 -12.10
C GLN A 67 -13.30 -3.36 -12.83
N GLU A 68 -13.21 -2.08 -12.46
CA GLU A 68 -13.94 -1.02 -13.17
C GLU A 68 -13.44 -0.86 -14.61
N GLU A 69 -12.13 -0.96 -14.88
CA GLU A 69 -11.59 -0.91 -16.24
C GLU A 69 -12.04 -2.10 -17.10
N GLU A 70 -12.04 -3.32 -16.55
CA GLU A 70 -12.53 -4.51 -17.26
C GLU A 70 -14.03 -4.40 -17.60
N GLU A 71 -14.87 -3.92 -16.67
CA GLU A 71 -16.30 -3.71 -16.91
C GLU A 71 -16.56 -2.58 -17.93
N ARG A 72 -15.77 -1.50 -17.90
CA ARG A 72 -15.86 -0.40 -18.88
C ARG A 72 -15.44 -0.82 -20.29
N CYS A 73 -14.43 -1.68 -20.42
CA CYS A 73 -14.04 -2.25 -21.70
C CYS A 73 -15.09 -3.23 -22.24
N PHE A 74 -15.69 -4.06 -21.39
CA PHE A 74 -16.74 -5.00 -21.81
C PHE A 74 -18.00 -4.27 -22.30
N THR A 75 -18.40 -3.19 -21.62
CA THR A 75 -19.58 -2.42 -21.99
C THR A 75 -19.41 -1.62 -23.29
N HIS A 76 -18.20 -1.19 -23.64
CA HIS A 76 -17.92 -0.46 -24.89
C HIS A 76 -17.83 -1.34 -26.14
N ILE A 77 -17.63 -2.65 -26.01
CA ILE A 77 -17.56 -3.58 -27.16
C ILE A 77 -18.97 -3.99 -27.65
N TYR A 78 -20.00 -3.85 -26.81
CA TYR A 78 -21.36 -4.32 -27.08
C TYR A 78 -22.37 -3.20 -27.47
N ILE A 79 -21.90 -1.99 -27.81
CA ILE A 79 -22.72 -0.87 -28.30
C ILE A 79 -22.29 -0.55 -29.74
#